data_AF-A0A4R5KH60-F1
#
_entry.id   AF-A0A4R5KH60-F1
#
_cell.length_a   1.000
_cell.length_b   1.000
_cell.length_c   1.000
_cell.angle_alpha   90.00
_cell.angle_beta   90.00
_cell.angle_gamma   90.00
#
_symmetry.space_group_name_H-M   'P 1'
#
loop_
_entity.id
_entity.type
_entity.pdbx_description
1 polymer ?
#
loop_
_entity_poly.entity_id
_entity_poly.type
_entity_poly.pdbx_seq_one_letter_code
_entity_poly.pdbx_strand_id
1 'polypeptide(L)'
;MTSSLYKQSGRSRNAAALLFAFILCLAAYKGYYAWQKTKLYDEAAALQAAGEELAAEAAYMRVQSIRSIDYKENETAAALAVLQPVAQLQRFFAQLDEDLTAAVSANDVALLLSSYKAYQAQAADAAAQDEAGQKRFAEIAAARQADKRFADAFAGAKQKLIQSIEADIGKKTFDSDNAIVLLLQLPAAFFPDEKAKNQQLNKLLDKYDQARLDAAFKDKPFADALKDAVRIRKFYDTNGVEAAWLAPRLEAYAQSALAKLLTKNDLKGFIDTALVYQTAKEFSSPSSKVSSYVQTNIRKQFDRAEQLVASKKFADAIALYNVLDKYQDTGKEVRGVEQLWLESDPLQLLRKAAGNEPKLTHVASAKGSGGVKLMAAGLADEQTLLAARLLQDQKIETAQTGLEKGLTIKSIGWSEQLGSGKADAALLLEAAAKSRKTRYLVYEIKSTQMRKVLDVEADKLEVDRDGAVILDNPVGDGAGRKAYYEYRHNKYVFAKTNTDFTEIPLTELTAHKNEKVRFPVTITSVEDNKAIVQLSNGFITLSGKVRFKTGPAVITGIYTGLEELKKPPSPTYEYKVTVTEISQ
;
A
#
# COMPACT_ATOMS: atom_id res chain seq x y z
N MET A 1 98.91 4.06 -91.27
CA MET A 1 98.55 4.07 -89.83
C MET A 1 98.52 5.51 -89.30
N THR A 2 97.59 6.36 -89.78
CA THR A 2 97.50 7.79 -89.35
C THR A 2 96.07 8.27 -89.10
N SER A 3 95.01 7.51 -89.44
CA SER A 3 93.61 7.92 -89.18
C SER A 3 93.04 7.46 -87.83
N SER A 4 93.62 6.42 -87.20
CA SER A 4 93.15 5.90 -85.90
C SER A 4 93.62 6.76 -84.71
N LEU A 5 94.84 7.30 -84.75
CA LEU A 5 95.35 8.22 -83.72
C LEU A 5 94.61 9.58 -83.72
N TYR A 6 94.20 10.07 -84.90
CA TYR A 6 93.47 11.34 -85.02
C TYR A 6 92.03 11.25 -84.50
N LYS A 7 91.33 10.12 -84.72
CA LYS A 7 89.99 9.89 -84.15
C LYS A 7 90.02 9.65 -82.63
N GLN A 8 91.08 9.02 -82.10
CA GLN A 8 91.29 8.85 -80.66
C GLN A 8 91.62 10.20 -79.99
N SER A 9 92.46 11.02 -80.63
CA SER A 9 92.78 12.39 -80.20
C SER A 9 91.55 13.32 -80.22
N GLY A 10 90.70 13.25 -81.25
CA GLY A 10 89.46 14.03 -81.31
C GLY A 10 88.46 13.63 -80.22
N ARG A 11 88.34 12.33 -79.90
CA ARG A 11 87.51 11.83 -78.80
C ARG A 11 88.03 12.24 -77.43
N SER A 12 89.35 12.18 -77.20
CA SER A 12 89.94 12.65 -75.94
C SER A 12 89.87 14.17 -75.79
N ARG A 13 89.99 14.94 -76.88
CA ARG A 13 89.80 16.41 -76.87
C ARG A 13 88.34 16.80 -76.59
N ASN A 14 87.38 16.11 -77.20
CA ASN A 14 85.95 16.33 -76.93
C ASN A 14 85.56 15.88 -75.52
N ALA A 15 86.10 14.75 -75.03
CA ALA A 15 85.91 14.32 -73.65
C ALA A 15 86.53 15.30 -72.64
N ALA A 16 87.74 15.82 -72.92
CA ALA A 16 88.39 16.85 -72.10
C ALA A 16 87.62 18.17 -72.12
N ALA A 17 87.08 18.58 -73.28
CA ALA A 17 86.25 19.78 -73.39
C ALA A 17 84.92 19.64 -72.64
N LEU A 18 84.26 18.47 -72.72
CA LEU A 18 83.06 18.17 -71.94
C LEU A 18 83.37 18.12 -70.43
N LEU A 19 84.49 17.53 -70.04
CA LEU A 19 84.94 17.46 -68.66
C LEU A 19 85.30 18.85 -68.13
N PHE A 20 85.92 19.71 -68.95
CA PHE A 20 86.17 21.11 -68.62
C PHE A 20 84.88 21.92 -68.48
N ALA A 21 83.93 21.75 -69.41
CA ALA A 21 82.61 22.37 -69.32
C ALA A 21 81.86 21.90 -68.06
N PHE A 22 81.95 20.61 -67.72
CA PHE A 22 81.38 20.05 -66.50
C PHE A 22 82.05 20.61 -65.24
N ILE A 23 83.38 20.73 -65.20
CA ILE A 23 84.12 21.38 -64.10
C ILE A 23 83.72 22.85 -63.98
N LEU A 24 83.55 23.58 -65.09
CA LEU A 24 83.07 24.96 -65.07
C LEU A 24 81.65 25.07 -64.53
N CYS A 25 80.75 24.17 -64.92
CA CYS A 25 79.40 24.10 -64.35
C CYS A 25 79.45 23.82 -62.84
N LEU A 26 80.30 22.89 -62.39
CA LEU A 26 80.50 22.61 -60.97
C LEU A 26 81.11 23.81 -60.22
N ALA A 27 82.04 24.54 -60.83
CA ALA A 27 82.64 25.74 -60.25
C ALA A 27 81.63 26.89 -60.14
N ALA A 28 80.80 27.10 -61.17
CA ALA A 28 79.72 28.08 -61.14
C ALA A 28 78.65 27.70 -60.11
N TYR A 29 78.27 26.42 -60.05
CA TYR A 29 77.38 25.89 -59.02
C TYR A 29 77.94 26.11 -57.62
N LYS A 30 79.20 25.74 -57.37
CA LYS A 30 79.86 25.92 -56.08
C LYS A 30 80.00 27.40 -55.71
N GLY A 31 80.32 28.27 -56.67
CA GLY A 31 80.39 29.71 -56.49
C GLY A 31 79.04 30.33 -56.12
N TYR A 32 77.96 29.88 -56.76
CA TYR A 32 76.60 30.31 -56.41
C TYR A 32 76.22 29.91 -54.98
N TYR A 33 76.46 28.66 -54.58
CA TYR A 33 76.17 28.20 -53.21
C TYR A 33 77.06 28.87 -52.16
N ALA A 34 78.33 29.18 -52.48
CA ALA A 34 79.21 29.93 -51.59
C ALA A 34 78.70 31.37 -51.37
N TRP A 35 78.29 32.06 -52.44
CA TRP A 35 77.67 33.38 -52.34
C TRP A 35 76.37 33.34 -51.54
N GLN A 36 75.51 32.37 -51.82
CA GLN A 36 74.24 32.18 -51.11
C GLN A 36 74.45 31.90 -49.63
N LYS A 37 75.39 31.02 -49.26
CA LYS A 37 75.71 30.69 -47.86
C LYS A 37 76.25 31.90 -47.10
N THR A 38 77.12 32.70 -47.74
CA THR A 38 77.65 33.94 -47.15
C THR A 38 76.53 34.94 -46.87
N LYS A 39 75.67 35.19 -47.86
CA LYS A 39 74.53 36.10 -47.71
C LYS A 39 73.58 35.65 -46.60
N LEU A 40 73.24 34.37 -46.54
CA LEU A 40 72.38 33.81 -45.50
C LEU A 40 73.00 33.92 -44.10
N TYR A 41 74.33 33.78 -43.99
CA TYR A 41 75.03 33.97 -42.72
C TYR A 41 74.98 35.43 -42.28
N ASP A 42 75.25 36.37 -43.18
CA ASP A 42 75.21 37.80 -42.86
C ASP A 42 73.81 38.26 -42.47
N GLU A 43 72.78 37.73 -43.14
CA GLU A 43 71.37 37.91 -42.78
C GLU A 43 71.06 37.33 -41.39
N ALA A 44 71.48 36.08 -41.12
CA ALA A 44 71.28 35.45 -39.81
C ALA A 44 71.94 36.22 -38.66
N ALA A 45 73.17 36.70 -38.88
CA ALA A 45 73.90 37.50 -37.90
C ALA A 45 73.25 38.87 -37.65
N ALA A 46 72.73 39.52 -38.70
CA ALA A 46 71.98 40.77 -38.56
C ALA A 46 70.68 40.57 -37.77
N LEU A 47 69.95 39.49 -38.05
CA LEU A 47 68.72 39.13 -37.31
C LEU A 47 69.01 38.81 -35.85
N GLN A 48 70.10 38.09 -35.56
CA GLN A 48 70.50 37.80 -34.18
C GLN A 48 70.89 39.08 -33.43
N ALA A 49 71.62 40.00 -34.09
CA ALA A 49 71.99 41.29 -33.51
C ALA A 49 70.78 42.21 -33.28
N ALA A 50 69.74 42.08 -34.11
CA ALA A 50 68.46 42.78 -33.94
C ALA A 50 67.56 42.17 -32.84
N GLY A 51 67.97 41.06 -32.22
CA GLY A 51 67.17 40.34 -31.23
C GLY A 51 65.98 39.58 -31.83
N GLU A 52 65.95 39.37 -33.16
CA GLU A 52 64.94 38.58 -33.86
C GLU A 52 65.33 37.09 -33.85
N GLU A 53 65.36 36.49 -32.66
CA GLU A 53 65.92 35.16 -32.43
C GLU A 53 65.27 34.05 -33.27
N LEU A 54 63.97 34.16 -33.55
CA LEU A 54 63.23 33.20 -34.36
C LEU A 54 63.68 33.22 -35.84
N ALA A 55 63.82 34.42 -36.40
CA ALA A 55 64.26 34.60 -37.77
C ALA A 55 65.75 34.26 -37.93
N ALA A 56 66.55 34.59 -36.91
CA ALA A 56 67.96 34.24 -36.83
C ALA A 56 68.18 32.72 -36.81
N GLU A 57 67.43 31.97 -36.01
CA GLU A 57 67.52 30.51 -35.93
C GLU A 57 67.21 29.87 -37.29
N ALA A 58 66.12 30.28 -37.93
CA ALA A 58 65.73 29.76 -39.25
C ALA A 58 66.79 30.08 -40.32
N ALA A 59 67.39 31.27 -40.27
CA ALA A 59 68.46 31.67 -41.19
C ALA A 59 69.75 30.87 -40.95
N TYR A 60 70.17 30.67 -39.69
CA TYR A 60 71.33 29.84 -39.36
C TYR A 60 71.12 28.35 -39.70
N MET A 61 69.91 27.82 -39.54
CA MET A 61 69.58 26.45 -39.98
C MET A 61 69.69 26.31 -41.51
N ARG A 62 69.30 27.33 -42.29
CA ARG A 62 69.51 27.35 -43.75
C ARG A 62 71.00 27.41 -44.11
N VAL A 63 71.80 28.19 -43.39
CA VAL A 63 73.27 28.19 -43.54
C VAL A 63 73.84 26.79 -43.31
N GLN A 64 73.43 26.12 -42.22
CA GLN A 64 73.88 24.77 -41.86
C GLN A 64 73.44 23.71 -42.88
N SER A 65 72.32 23.91 -43.57
CA SER A 65 71.82 22.99 -44.60
C SER A 65 72.72 22.93 -45.85
N ILE A 66 73.49 24.00 -46.12
CA ILE A 66 74.44 24.05 -47.25
C ILE A 66 75.77 23.42 -46.81
N ARG A 67 75.89 22.10 -46.94
CA ARG A 67 77.08 21.33 -46.50
C ARG A 67 78.23 21.29 -47.51
N SER A 68 78.04 21.80 -48.72
CA SER A 68 79.02 21.71 -49.81
C SER A 68 80.18 22.73 -49.72
N ILE A 69 80.09 23.67 -48.77
CA ILE A 69 81.03 24.77 -48.54
C ILE A 69 81.31 24.89 -47.04
N ASP A 70 82.57 24.85 -46.63
CA ASP A 70 82.98 25.16 -45.26
C ASP A 70 83.11 26.67 -45.10
N TYR A 71 82.10 27.31 -44.53
CA TYR A 71 82.10 28.75 -44.27
C TYR A 71 81.48 29.02 -42.90
N LYS A 72 82.33 29.45 -41.95
CA LYS A 72 81.94 29.81 -40.58
C LYS A 72 81.15 28.74 -39.82
N GLU A 73 81.37 27.46 -40.13
CA GLU A 73 80.62 26.34 -39.53
C GLU A 73 80.61 26.37 -37.98
N ASN A 74 81.76 26.65 -37.36
CA ASN A 74 81.87 26.69 -35.89
C ASN A 74 81.10 27.87 -35.29
N GLU A 75 81.09 29.03 -35.95
CA GLU A 75 80.34 30.20 -35.51
C GLU A 75 78.83 29.98 -35.71
N THR A 76 78.42 29.37 -36.83
CA THR A 76 77.04 28.95 -37.06
C THR A 76 76.58 27.91 -36.02
N ALA A 77 77.43 26.93 -35.70
CA ALA A 77 77.13 25.94 -34.67
C ALA A 77 77.02 26.57 -33.28
N ALA A 78 77.90 27.51 -32.93
CA ALA A 78 77.84 28.25 -31.67
C ALA A 78 76.59 29.15 -31.58
N ALA A 79 76.23 29.85 -32.66
CA ALA A 79 75.01 30.64 -32.73
C ALA A 79 73.75 29.76 -32.58
N LEU A 80 73.70 28.60 -33.24
CA LEU A 80 72.62 27.62 -33.08
C LEU A 80 72.59 26.98 -31.68
N ALA A 81 73.73 26.90 -30.99
CA ALA A 81 73.80 26.46 -29.59
C ALA A 81 73.16 27.49 -28.64
N VAL A 82 73.39 28.78 -28.89
CA VAL A 82 72.75 29.88 -28.15
C VAL A 82 71.24 29.93 -28.41
N LEU A 83 70.84 29.67 -29.66
CA LEU A 83 69.42 29.64 -30.08
C LEU A 83 68.70 28.32 -29.77
N GLN A 84 69.32 27.38 -29.03
CA GLN A 84 68.69 26.11 -28.64
C GLN A 84 67.31 26.26 -27.98
N PRO A 85 67.06 27.23 -27.09
CA PRO A 85 65.74 27.42 -26.50
C PRO A 85 64.65 27.71 -27.55
N VAL A 86 64.98 28.44 -28.63
CA VAL A 86 64.07 28.69 -29.75
C VAL A 86 63.76 27.38 -30.47
N ALA A 87 64.79 26.58 -30.78
CA ALA A 87 64.62 25.30 -31.45
C ALA A 87 63.80 24.29 -30.62
N GLN A 88 63.99 24.25 -29.31
CA GLN A 88 63.19 23.42 -28.40
C GLN A 88 61.72 23.84 -28.41
N LEU A 89 61.46 25.15 -28.33
CA LEU A 89 60.11 25.68 -28.35
C LEU A 89 59.42 25.47 -29.71
N GLN A 90 60.15 25.62 -30.82
CA GLN A 90 59.64 25.28 -32.15
C GLN A 90 59.26 23.79 -32.26
N ARG A 91 60.05 22.87 -31.67
CA ARG A 91 59.72 21.44 -31.63
C ARG A 91 58.47 21.18 -30.81
N PHE A 92 58.33 21.84 -29.66
CA PHE A 92 57.11 21.76 -28.86
C PHE A 92 55.88 22.18 -29.67
N PHE A 93 55.92 23.33 -30.35
CA PHE A 93 54.81 23.78 -31.18
C PHE A 93 54.57 22.88 -32.41
N ALA A 94 55.61 22.28 -32.99
CA ALA A 94 55.45 21.29 -34.06
C ALA A 94 54.71 20.04 -33.57
N GLN A 95 55.07 19.51 -32.40
CA GLN A 95 54.33 18.40 -31.77
C GLN A 95 52.89 18.81 -31.43
N LEU A 96 52.71 20.01 -30.88
CA LEU A 96 51.41 20.56 -30.56
C LEU A 96 50.52 20.67 -31.80
N ASP A 97 51.10 21.05 -32.93
CA ASP A 97 50.41 21.14 -34.22
C ASP A 97 49.96 19.76 -34.72
N GLU A 98 50.83 18.75 -34.59
CA GLU A 98 50.52 17.35 -34.91
C GLU A 98 49.40 16.80 -34.01
N ASP A 99 49.52 16.98 -32.69
CA ASP A 99 48.54 16.51 -31.72
C ASP A 99 47.18 17.19 -31.94
N LEU A 100 47.16 18.51 -32.20
CA LEU A 100 45.94 19.24 -32.47
C LEU A 100 45.27 18.76 -33.76
N THR A 101 46.06 18.47 -34.79
CA THR A 101 45.56 17.95 -36.07
C THR A 101 44.99 16.55 -35.92
N ALA A 102 45.68 15.69 -35.16
CA ALA A 102 45.21 14.36 -34.80
C ALA A 102 43.92 14.41 -33.97
N ALA A 103 43.87 15.27 -32.95
CA ALA A 103 42.70 15.45 -32.10
C ALA A 103 41.47 15.91 -32.90
N VAL A 104 41.63 16.90 -33.80
CA VAL A 104 40.53 17.39 -34.63
C VAL A 104 40.06 16.35 -35.64
N SER A 105 41.00 15.62 -36.26
CA SER A 105 40.70 14.62 -37.30
C SER A 105 40.07 13.35 -36.73
N ALA A 106 40.57 12.86 -35.58
CA ALA A 106 40.01 11.72 -34.87
C ALA A 106 38.80 12.08 -33.99
N ASN A 107 38.48 13.37 -33.86
CA ASN A 107 37.51 13.88 -32.90
C ASN A 107 37.82 13.48 -31.44
N ASP A 108 39.11 13.41 -31.11
CA ASP A 108 39.60 13.04 -29.79
C ASP A 108 39.67 14.26 -28.88
N VAL A 109 38.58 14.51 -28.16
CA VAL A 109 38.47 15.64 -27.22
C VAL A 109 39.40 15.47 -26.02
N ALA A 110 39.72 14.23 -25.62
CA ALA A 110 40.64 13.99 -24.51
C ALA A 110 42.06 14.39 -24.91
N LEU A 111 42.48 14.03 -26.12
CA LEU A 111 43.75 14.49 -26.69
C LEU A 111 43.77 16.03 -26.78
N LEU A 112 42.71 16.66 -27.32
CA LEU A 112 42.60 18.12 -27.39
C LEU A 112 42.76 18.80 -26.02
N LEU A 113 42.10 18.29 -24.98
CA LEU A 113 42.22 18.78 -23.61
C LEU A 113 43.63 18.62 -23.06
N SER A 114 44.29 17.49 -23.34
CA SER A 114 45.67 17.24 -22.90
C SER A 114 46.68 18.14 -23.60
N SER A 115 46.55 18.36 -24.91
CA SER A 115 47.39 19.28 -25.69
C SER A 115 47.22 20.72 -25.22
N TYR A 116 45.98 21.13 -24.90
CA TYR A 116 45.74 22.45 -24.35
C TYR A 116 46.35 22.64 -22.95
N LYS A 117 46.29 21.62 -22.09
CA LYS A 117 46.99 21.65 -20.78
C LYS A 117 48.51 21.76 -20.96
N ALA A 118 49.09 21.03 -21.92
CA ALA A 118 50.51 21.14 -22.23
C ALA A 118 50.88 22.55 -22.73
N TYR A 119 50.06 23.14 -23.59
CA TYR A 119 50.21 24.53 -24.04
C TYR A 119 50.14 25.53 -22.87
N GLN A 120 49.16 25.39 -21.98
CA GLN A 120 49.05 26.24 -20.80
C GLN A 120 50.23 26.10 -19.83
N ALA A 121 50.71 24.87 -19.62
CA ALA A 121 51.89 24.63 -18.80
C ALA A 121 53.13 25.31 -19.40
N GLN A 122 53.34 25.15 -20.72
CA GLN A 122 54.45 25.80 -21.42
C GLN A 122 54.32 27.34 -21.39
N ALA A 123 53.10 27.88 -21.49
CA ALA A 123 52.84 29.31 -21.36
C ALA A 123 53.16 29.83 -19.95
N ALA A 124 52.81 29.07 -18.91
CA ALA A 124 53.13 29.41 -17.52
C ALA A 124 54.64 29.34 -17.25
N ASP A 125 55.32 28.31 -17.77
CA ASP A 125 56.77 28.18 -17.68
C ASP A 125 57.48 29.34 -18.38
N ALA A 126 56.99 29.75 -19.55
CA ALA A 126 57.52 30.92 -20.26
C ALA A 126 57.27 32.23 -19.50
N ALA A 127 56.11 32.37 -18.85
CA ALA A 127 55.80 33.54 -18.02
C ALA A 127 56.73 33.66 -16.79
N ALA A 128 57.29 32.55 -16.32
CA ALA A 128 58.26 32.51 -15.21
C ALA A 128 59.71 32.79 -15.66
N GLN A 129 59.97 32.88 -16.97
CA GLN A 129 61.29 33.23 -17.52
C GLN A 129 61.50 34.76 -17.56
N ASP A 130 62.70 35.16 -17.97
CA ASP A 130 63.05 36.55 -18.23
C ASP A 130 62.24 37.14 -19.42
N GLU A 131 62.33 38.46 -19.61
CA GLU A 131 61.58 39.19 -20.64
C GLU A 131 61.84 38.64 -22.06
N ALA A 132 63.07 38.17 -22.31
CA ALA A 132 63.44 37.51 -23.57
C ALA A 132 62.72 36.17 -23.75
N GLY A 133 62.64 35.33 -22.70
CA GLY A 133 61.88 34.09 -22.72
C GLY A 133 60.38 34.28 -22.95
N GLN A 134 59.78 35.29 -22.30
CA GLN A 134 58.36 35.65 -22.47
C GLN A 134 58.06 36.10 -23.91
N LYS A 135 58.89 37.00 -24.44
CA LYS A 135 58.77 37.50 -25.82
C LYS A 135 58.91 36.36 -26.83
N ARG A 136 59.89 35.47 -26.64
CA ARG A 136 60.12 34.29 -27.51
C ARG A 136 58.90 33.38 -27.58
N PHE A 137 58.25 33.10 -26.44
CA PHE A 137 57.01 32.31 -26.41
C PHE A 137 55.87 33.02 -27.14
N ALA A 138 55.64 34.29 -26.85
CA ALA A 138 54.58 35.07 -27.47
C ALA A 138 54.73 35.16 -29.00
N GLU A 139 55.94 35.38 -29.51
CA GLU A 139 56.21 35.46 -30.95
C GLU A 139 55.94 34.13 -31.66
N ILE A 140 56.42 33.00 -31.12
CA ILE A 140 56.19 31.68 -31.72
C ILE A 140 54.72 31.28 -31.64
N ALA A 141 54.06 31.50 -30.50
CA ALA A 141 52.63 31.22 -30.32
C ALA A 141 51.77 32.03 -31.31
N ALA A 142 52.08 33.32 -31.50
CA ALA A 142 51.41 34.20 -32.45
C ALA A 142 51.67 33.78 -33.90
N ALA A 143 52.93 33.49 -34.26
CA ALA A 143 53.29 33.02 -35.61
C ALA A 143 52.56 31.71 -35.98
N ARG A 144 52.33 30.84 -35.00
CA ARG A 144 51.59 29.57 -35.16
C ARG A 144 50.07 29.72 -35.00
N GLN A 145 49.58 30.91 -34.65
CA GLN A 145 48.18 31.18 -34.33
C GLN A 145 47.61 30.21 -33.28
N ALA A 146 48.42 29.84 -32.27
CA ALA A 146 48.09 28.78 -31.32
C ALA A 146 46.73 29.00 -30.63
N ASP A 147 46.48 30.20 -30.10
CA ASP A 147 45.23 30.53 -29.43
C ASP A 147 44.01 30.41 -30.35
N LYS A 148 44.12 30.90 -31.59
CA LYS A 148 43.05 30.80 -32.59
C LYS A 148 42.76 29.36 -32.94
N ARG A 149 43.80 28.54 -33.14
CA ARG A 149 43.64 27.12 -33.50
C ARG A 149 43.00 26.32 -32.37
N PHE A 150 43.37 26.59 -31.12
CA PHE A 150 42.66 26.01 -29.97
C PHE A 150 41.21 26.49 -29.90
N ALA A 151 40.95 27.79 -30.10
CA ALA A 151 39.58 28.32 -30.10
C ALA A 151 38.71 27.64 -31.16
N ASP A 152 39.20 27.49 -32.39
CA ASP A 152 38.50 26.81 -33.48
C ASP A 152 38.29 25.32 -33.16
N ALA A 153 39.32 24.64 -32.64
CA ALA A 153 39.25 23.22 -32.28
C ALA A 153 38.24 22.96 -31.14
N PHE A 154 38.25 23.79 -30.08
CA PHE A 154 37.30 23.67 -28.98
C PHE A 154 35.87 24.06 -29.37
N ALA A 155 35.70 25.06 -30.26
CA ALA A 155 34.38 25.39 -30.82
C ALA A 155 33.81 24.20 -31.62
N GLY A 156 34.64 23.57 -32.46
CA GLY A 156 34.27 22.37 -33.20
C GLY A 156 33.95 21.18 -32.28
N ALA A 157 34.78 20.91 -31.27
CA ALA A 157 34.56 19.85 -30.29
C ALA A 157 33.26 20.07 -29.51
N LYS A 158 33.03 21.30 -29.00
CA LYS A 158 31.79 21.70 -28.31
C LYS A 158 30.58 21.44 -29.20
N GLN A 159 30.60 21.88 -30.45
CA GLN A 159 29.48 21.70 -31.37
C GLN A 159 29.17 20.22 -31.60
N LYS A 160 30.19 19.38 -31.83
CA LYS A 160 30.00 17.94 -32.05
C LYS A 160 29.48 17.21 -30.81
N LEU A 161 29.99 17.55 -29.63
CA LEU A 161 29.50 16.98 -28.36
C LEU A 161 28.03 17.32 -28.12
N ILE A 162 27.64 18.59 -28.32
CA ILE A 162 26.25 19.02 -28.21
C ILE A 162 25.37 18.28 -29.24
N GLN A 163 25.80 18.20 -30.50
CA GLN A 163 25.08 17.47 -31.54
C GLN A 163 24.92 15.98 -31.23
N SER A 164 25.92 15.34 -30.61
CA SER A 164 25.83 13.94 -30.16
C SER A 164 24.74 13.78 -29.09
N ILE A 165 24.73 14.66 -28.09
CA ILE A 165 23.70 14.66 -27.03
C ILE A 165 22.31 14.89 -27.63
N GLU A 166 22.17 15.85 -28.55
CA GLU A 166 20.89 16.12 -29.22
C GLU A 166 20.42 14.99 -30.14
N ALA A 167 21.35 14.31 -30.82
CA ALA A 167 21.04 13.14 -31.64
C ALA A 167 20.55 11.97 -30.78
N ASP A 168 21.16 11.76 -29.60
CA ASP A 168 20.71 10.76 -28.64
C ASP A 168 19.30 11.04 -28.11
N ILE A 169 18.93 12.31 -27.92
CA ILE A 169 17.54 12.71 -27.58
C ILE A 169 16.59 12.29 -28.71
N GLY A 170 16.95 12.59 -29.97
CA GLY A 170 16.13 12.25 -31.14
C GLY A 170 15.98 10.75 -31.35
N LYS A 171 17.05 9.97 -31.11
CA LYS A 171 17.08 8.50 -31.28
C LYS A 171 16.64 7.72 -30.04
N LYS A 172 16.51 8.39 -28.88
CA LYS A 172 16.18 7.79 -27.58
C LYS A 172 17.14 6.69 -27.12
N THR A 173 18.42 6.81 -27.46
CA THR A 173 19.50 5.89 -27.04
C THR A 173 20.02 6.25 -25.65
N PHE A 174 20.23 7.55 -25.40
CA PHE A 174 20.68 8.09 -24.12
C PHE A 174 22.01 7.50 -23.60
N ASP A 175 23.00 7.34 -24.49
CA ASP A 175 24.34 6.79 -24.20
C ASP A 175 25.43 7.88 -24.12
N SER A 176 25.02 9.15 -24.14
CA SER A 176 25.90 10.33 -24.15
C SER A 176 26.59 10.67 -22.81
N ASP A 177 26.61 9.79 -21.82
CA ASP A 177 27.26 10.06 -20.52
C ASP A 177 28.74 10.49 -20.71
N ASN A 178 29.49 9.84 -21.60
CA ASN A 178 30.88 10.23 -21.93
C ASN A 178 30.97 11.60 -22.61
N ALA A 179 30.05 11.90 -23.53
CA ALA A 179 30.00 13.20 -24.20
C ALA A 179 29.70 14.33 -23.21
N ILE A 180 28.85 14.07 -22.21
CA ILE A 180 28.55 15.01 -21.12
C ILE A 180 29.81 15.26 -20.27
N VAL A 181 30.53 14.22 -19.86
CA VAL A 181 31.78 14.37 -19.08
C VAL A 181 32.80 15.23 -19.83
N LEU A 182 33.03 14.94 -21.12
CA LEU A 182 33.95 15.72 -21.96
C LEU A 182 33.50 17.18 -22.11
N LEU A 183 32.20 17.42 -22.23
CA LEU A 183 31.63 18.76 -22.34
C LEU A 183 31.82 19.58 -21.05
N LEU A 184 31.68 18.93 -19.88
CA LEU A 184 31.92 19.56 -18.57
C LEU A 184 33.40 19.95 -18.37
N GLN A 185 34.32 19.15 -18.92
CA GLN A 185 35.77 19.39 -18.85
C GLN A 185 36.28 20.48 -19.78
N LEU A 186 35.47 20.96 -20.74
CA LEU A 186 35.90 22.03 -21.64
C LEU A 186 36.29 23.30 -20.86
N PRO A 187 37.44 23.94 -21.19
CA PRO A 187 37.88 25.13 -20.46
C PRO A 187 36.87 26.28 -20.60
N ALA A 188 36.64 26.99 -19.50
CA ALA A 188 35.68 28.10 -19.47
C ALA A 188 36.08 29.29 -20.34
N ALA A 189 37.36 29.43 -20.68
CA ALA A 189 37.87 30.41 -21.62
C ALA A 189 37.24 30.31 -23.02
N PHE A 190 36.67 29.16 -23.38
CA PHE A 190 35.95 28.94 -24.64
C PHE A 190 34.43 29.12 -24.50
N PHE A 191 34.00 29.70 -23.38
CA PHE A 191 32.67 30.22 -23.14
C PHE A 191 32.79 31.72 -22.83
N PRO A 192 31.71 32.51 -22.97
CA PRO A 192 31.75 33.93 -22.63
C PRO A 192 32.22 34.18 -21.18
N ASP A 193 31.78 33.31 -20.27
CA ASP A 193 32.20 33.24 -18.87
C ASP A 193 31.75 31.90 -18.25
N GLU A 194 32.19 31.60 -17.03
CA GLU A 194 31.84 30.38 -16.28
C GLU A 194 30.32 30.25 -16.06
N LYS A 195 29.62 31.37 -15.85
CA LYS A 195 28.17 31.37 -15.62
C LYS A 195 27.43 31.01 -16.90
N ALA A 196 27.84 31.55 -18.04
CA ALA A 196 27.31 31.26 -19.36
C ALA A 196 27.57 29.79 -19.75
N LYS A 197 28.74 29.25 -19.41
CA LYS A 197 29.02 27.81 -19.52
C LYS A 197 27.98 27.00 -18.75
N ASN A 198 27.87 27.23 -17.45
CA ASN A 198 26.95 26.47 -16.58
C ASN A 198 25.49 26.59 -17.03
N GLN A 199 25.04 27.79 -17.44
CA GLN A 199 23.68 27.98 -17.95
C GLN A 199 23.42 27.22 -19.26
N GLN A 200 24.35 27.27 -20.22
CA GLN A 200 24.22 26.54 -21.49
C GLN A 200 24.19 25.03 -21.25
N LEU A 201 25.09 24.52 -20.41
CA LEU A 201 25.17 23.10 -20.11
C LEU A 201 23.94 22.62 -19.33
N ASN A 202 23.52 23.32 -18.28
CA ASN A 202 22.34 22.95 -17.51
C ASN A 202 21.08 22.91 -18.39
N LYS A 203 20.92 23.84 -19.33
CA LYS A 203 19.78 23.82 -20.26
C LYS A 203 19.80 22.61 -21.19
N LEU A 204 20.97 22.22 -21.69
CA LEU A 204 21.12 21.04 -22.52
C LEU A 204 20.84 19.76 -21.73
N LEU A 205 21.42 19.65 -20.53
CA LEU A 205 21.27 18.50 -19.64
C LEU A 205 19.82 18.36 -19.14
N ASP A 206 19.14 19.45 -18.80
CA ASP A 206 17.72 19.42 -18.45
C ASP A 206 16.86 18.85 -19.58
N LYS A 207 17.08 19.32 -20.82
CA LYS A 207 16.38 18.78 -22.01
C LYS A 207 16.69 17.30 -22.23
N TYR A 208 17.95 16.90 -22.06
CA TYR A 208 18.40 15.52 -22.21
C TYR A 208 17.76 14.59 -21.17
N ASP A 209 17.85 14.96 -19.89
CA ASP A 209 17.28 14.19 -18.79
C ASP A 209 15.76 14.15 -18.84
N GLN A 210 15.12 15.24 -19.25
CA GLN A 210 13.68 15.23 -19.48
C GLN A 210 13.30 14.14 -20.48
N ALA A 211 13.95 14.10 -21.64
CA ALA A 211 13.66 13.09 -22.65
C ALA A 211 13.99 11.67 -22.18
N ARG A 212 15.10 11.50 -21.44
CA ARG A 212 15.54 10.22 -20.87
C ARG A 212 14.54 9.69 -19.84
N LEU A 213 14.10 10.54 -18.92
CA LEU A 213 13.12 10.20 -17.88
C LEU A 213 11.73 9.98 -18.50
N ASP A 214 11.29 10.81 -19.44
CA ASP A 214 10.03 10.62 -20.17
C ASP A 214 9.97 9.24 -20.84
N ALA A 215 11.06 8.83 -21.50
CA ALA A 215 11.17 7.49 -22.10
C ALA A 215 11.17 6.39 -21.02
N ALA A 216 11.99 6.53 -19.97
CA ALA A 216 12.09 5.54 -18.91
C ALA A 216 10.76 5.30 -18.19
N PHE A 217 10.05 6.36 -17.77
CA PHE A 217 8.77 6.25 -17.07
C PHE A 217 7.61 5.83 -17.99
N LYS A 218 7.78 5.91 -19.30
CA LYS A 218 6.81 5.41 -20.28
C LYS A 218 7.00 3.92 -20.56
N ASP A 219 8.25 3.48 -20.73
CA ASP A 219 8.56 2.18 -21.31
C ASP A 219 8.96 1.13 -20.26
N LYS A 220 9.30 1.56 -19.02
CA LYS A 220 9.77 0.67 -17.94
C LYS A 220 8.82 0.66 -16.73
N PRO A 221 8.85 -0.40 -15.90
CA PRO A 221 8.22 -0.38 -14.58
C PRO A 221 8.75 0.78 -13.72
N PHE A 222 7.88 1.35 -12.89
CA PHE A 222 8.20 2.53 -12.06
C PHE A 222 9.50 2.35 -11.24
N ALA A 223 9.70 1.18 -10.63
CA ALA A 223 10.89 0.89 -9.84
C ALA A 223 12.19 0.98 -10.65
N ASP A 224 12.18 0.53 -11.91
CA ASP A 224 13.36 0.54 -12.76
C ASP A 224 13.62 1.93 -13.34
N ALA A 225 12.56 2.67 -13.72
CA ALA A 225 12.69 4.07 -14.09
C ALA A 225 13.24 4.94 -12.94
N LEU A 226 12.84 4.65 -11.70
CA LEU A 226 13.37 5.32 -10.51
C LEU A 226 14.86 5.00 -10.27
N LYS A 227 15.30 3.77 -10.54
CA LYS A 227 16.74 3.42 -10.48
C LYS A 227 17.55 4.21 -11.51
N ASP A 228 17.02 4.40 -12.72
CA ASP A 228 17.67 5.23 -13.74
C ASP A 228 17.83 6.66 -13.25
N ALA A 229 16.79 7.22 -12.63
CA ALA A 229 16.86 8.55 -12.04
C ALA A 229 17.92 8.68 -10.94
N VAL A 230 18.02 7.67 -10.05
CA VAL A 230 19.06 7.61 -9.00
C VAL A 230 20.45 7.56 -9.64
N ARG A 231 20.61 6.82 -10.75
CA ARG A 231 21.88 6.75 -11.48
C ARG A 231 22.26 8.10 -12.08
N ILE A 232 21.31 8.82 -12.69
CA ILE A 232 21.55 10.17 -13.22
C ILE A 232 21.99 11.12 -12.11
N ARG A 233 21.34 11.08 -10.94
CA ARG A 233 21.73 11.93 -9.81
C ARG A 233 23.15 11.63 -9.32
N LYS A 234 23.50 10.35 -9.15
CA LYS A 234 24.86 9.94 -8.76
C LYS A 234 25.91 10.34 -9.79
N PHE A 235 25.57 10.24 -11.08
CA PHE A 235 26.42 10.67 -12.16
C PHE A 235 26.73 12.17 -12.05
N TYR A 236 25.72 13.01 -11.81
CA TYR A 236 25.95 14.46 -11.64
C TYR A 236 26.66 14.83 -10.35
N ASP A 237 26.34 14.18 -9.23
CA ASP A 237 27.05 14.40 -7.97
C ASP A 237 28.55 14.07 -8.13
N THR A 238 28.90 13.03 -8.89
CA THR A 238 30.30 12.64 -9.20
C THR A 238 31.01 13.65 -10.10
N ASN A 239 30.28 14.29 -11.01
CA ASN A 239 30.83 15.23 -12.00
C ASN A 239 30.62 16.71 -11.64
N GLY A 240 30.21 17.01 -10.39
CA GLY A 240 30.08 18.37 -9.88
C GLY A 240 28.96 19.19 -10.54
N VAL A 241 27.91 18.54 -11.06
CA VAL A 241 26.78 19.22 -11.71
C VAL A 241 25.62 19.39 -10.73
N GLU A 242 25.20 20.63 -10.50
CA GLU A 242 24.01 20.94 -9.72
C GLU A 242 22.73 20.77 -10.57
N ALA A 243 22.19 19.55 -10.59
CA ALA A 243 21.02 19.21 -11.38
C ALA A 243 19.69 19.54 -10.67
N ALA A 244 19.42 20.84 -10.46
CA ALA A 244 18.23 21.33 -9.76
C ALA A 244 16.88 20.94 -10.41
N TRP A 245 16.89 20.57 -11.71
CA TRP A 245 15.70 20.15 -12.45
C TRP A 245 15.23 18.71 -12.14
N LEU A 246 16.12 17.83 -11.65
CA LEU A 246 15.80 16.41 -11.51
C LEU A 246 14.74 16.14 -10.44
N ALA A 247 14.90 16.69 -9.24
CA ALA A 247 14.01 16.39 -8.13
C ALA A 247 12.55 16.79 -8.41
N PRO A 248 12.23 18.02 -8.87
CA PRO A 248 10.86 18.40 -9.21
C PRO A 248 10.24 17.53 -10.32
N ARG A 249 11.03 17.11 -11.32
CA ARG A 249 10.55 16.23 -12.41
C ARG A 249 10.20 14.85 -11.87
N LEU A 250 11.06 14.25 -11.05
CA LEU A 250 10.81 12.95 -10.45
C LEU A 250 9.62 12.97 -9.51
N GLU A 251 9.45 14.04 -8.73
CA GLU A 251 8.23 14.23 -7.94
C GLU A 251 6.97 14.23 -8.84
N ALA A 252 7.01 14.93 -9.98
CA ALA A 252 5.88 14.97 -10.91
C ALA A 252 5.58 13.59 -11.53
N TYR A 253 6.60 12.84 -11.96
CA TYR A 253 6.40 11.47 -12.48
C TYR A 253 5.84 10.54 -11.41
N ALA A 254 6.41 10.56 -10.20
CA ALA A 254 5.96 9.73 -9.09
C ALA A 254 4.52 10.06 -8.69
N GLN A 255 4.17 11.35 -8.56
CA GLN A 255 2.82 11.76 -8.27
C GLN A 255 1.84 11.35 -9.39
N SER A 256 2.22 11.48 -10.66
CA SER A 256 1.40 11.04 -11.79
C SER A 256 1.18 9.53 -11.80
N ALA A 257 2.23 8.74 -11.55
CA ALA A 257 2.16 7.28 -11.47
C ALA A 257 1.22 6.83 -10.34
N LEU A 258 1.39 7.41 -9.15
CA LEU A 258 0.54 7.14 -7.98
C LEU A 258 -0.92 7.56 -8.22
N ALA A 259 -1.15 8.74 -8.80
CA ALA A 259 -2.49 9.22 -9.12
C ALA A 259 -3.21 8.28 -10.10
N LYS A 260 -2.52 7.79 -11.13
CA LYS A 260 -3.08 6.82 -12.08
C LYS A 260 -3.54 5.53 -11.39
N LEU A 261 -2.80 5.03 -10.41
CA LEU A 261 -3.16 3.82 -9.67
C LEU A 261 -4.45 4.04 -8.86
N LEU A 262 -4.60 5.18 -8.20
CA LEU A 262 -5.83 5.52 -7.49
C LEU A 262 -7.03 5.70 -8.43
N THR A 263 -6.85 6.32 -9.61
CA THR A 263 -7.94 6.45 -10.60
C THR A 263 -8.42 5.10 -11.13
N LYS A 264 -7.57 4.07 -11.10
CA LYS A 264 -7.91 2.69 -11.46
C LYS A 264 -8.43 1.86 -10.28
N ASN A 265 -8.62 2.47 -9.11
CA ASN A 265 -8.94 1.80 -7.84
C ASN A 265 -7.91 0.72 -7.43
N ASP A 266 -6.66 0.84 -7.89
CA ASP A 266 -5.57 -0.09 -7.55
C ASP A 266 -4.81 0.38 -6.31
N LEU A 267 -5.41 0.20 -5.14
CA LEU A 267 -4.81 0.58 -3.86
C LEU A 267 -3.53 -0.23 -3.55
N LYS A 268 -3.50 -1.51 -3.91
CA LYS A 268 -2.33 -2.36 -3.69
C LYS A 268 -1.14 -1.86 -4.51
N GLY A 269 -1.36 -1.60 -5.80
CA GLY A 269 -0.33 -1.02 -6.67
C GLY A 269 0.12 0.36 -6.19
N PHE A 270 -0.80 1.18 -5.67
CA PHE A 270 -0.47 2.47 -5.06
C PHE A 270 0.47 2.32 -3.87
N ILE A 271 0.17 1.43 -2.92
CA ILE A 271 1.02 1.16 -1.74
C ILE A 271 2.39 0.64 -2.18
N ASP A 272 2.43 -0.31 -3.12
CA ASP A 272 3.68 -0.90 -3.61
C ASP A 272 4.58 0.17 -4.26
N THR A 273 3.99 1.04 -5.08
CA THR A 273 4.70 2.14 -5.75
C THR A 273 5.17 3.19 -4.75
N ALA A 274 4.35 3.51 -3.73
CA ALA A 274 4.70 4.45 -2.68
C ALA A 274 5.89 3.97 -1.84
N LEU A 275 5.89 2.68 -1.47
CA LEU A 275 7.01 2.06 -0.74
C LEU A 275 8.28 2.06 -1.59
N VAL A 276 8.19 1.72 -2.88
CA VAL A 276 9.33 1.80 -3.81
C VAL A 276 9.89 3.23 -3.85
N TYR A 277 9.04 4.25 -3.97
CA TYR A 277 9.49 5.64 -3.93
C TYR A 277 10.21 5.98 -2.62
N GLN A 278 9.67 5.56 -1.47
CA GLN A 278 10.28 5.79 -0.14
C GLN A 278 11.64 5.12 0.05
N THR A 279 11.98 4.09 -0.75
CA THR A 279 13.31 3.48 -0.70
C THR A 279 14.39 4.29 -1.43
N ALA A 280 14.01 5.18 -2.35
CA ALA A 280 14.93 6.02 -3.12
C ALA A 280 15.30 7.30 -2.33
N LYS A 281 16.11 7.13 -1.29
CA LYS A 281 16.51 8.18 -0.33
C LYS A 281 17.09 9.43 -0.99
N GLU A 282 17.67 9.31 -2.17
CA GLU A 282 18.20 10.42 -2.97
C GLU A 282 17.11 11.43 -3.38
N PHE A 283 15.84 11.02 -3.39
CA PHE A 283 14.70 11.85 -3.79
C PHE A 283 13.54 11.82 -2.79
N SER A 284 13.44 10.78 -1.97
CA SER A 284 12.36 10.62 -1.00
C SER A 284 12.71 11.29 0.34
N SER A 285 12.34 12.56 0.47
CA SER A 285 12.31 13.24 1.77
C SER A 285 10.92 13.10 2.40
N PRO A 286 10.79 13.02 3.75
CA PRO A 286 9.51 13.18 4.42
C PRO A 286 8.79 14.50 4.08
N SER A 287 9.55 15.55 3.75
CA SER A 287 9.01 16.85 3.32
C SER A 287 8.65 16.92 1.84
N SER A 288 8.87 15.86 1.06
CA SER A 288 8.58 15.86 -0.38
C SER A 288 7.09 15.94 -0.66
N LYS A 289 6.72 16.51 -1.81
CA LYS A 289 5.30 16.61 -2.22
C LYS A 289 4.68 15.23 -2.41
N VAL A 290 5.47 14.28 -2.90
CA VAL A 290 5.05 12.90 -3.10
C VAL A 290 4.78 12.21 -1.76
N SER A 291 5.67 12.37 -0.77
CA SER A 291 5.46 11.80 0.57
C SER A 291 4.18 12.33 1.22
N SER A 292 3.95 13.64 1.14
CA SER A 292 2.72 14.28 1.61
C SER A 292 1.48 13.75 0.88
N TYR A 293 1.58 13.54 -0.44
CA TYR A 293 0.50 12.99 -1.27
C TYR A 293 0.19 11.53 -0.89
N VAL A 294 1.22 10.70 -0.67
CA VAL A 294 1.07 9.32 -0.21
C VAL A 294 0.36 9.29 1.14
N GLN A 295 0.87 10.01 2.15
CA GLN A 295 0.29 10.04 3.49
C GLN A 295 -1.16 10.49 3.48
N THR A 296 -1.49 11.54 2.73
CA THR A 296 -2.86 12.04 2.61
C THR A 296 -3.82 10.99 2.05
N ASN A 297 -3.41 10.25 1.01
CA ASN A 297 -4.27 9.24 0.40
C ASN A 297 -4.36 7.96 1.22
N ILE A 298 -3.28 7.55 1.90
CA ILE A 298 -3.32 6.43 2.86
C ILE A 298 -4.26 6.76 4.01
N ARG A 299 -4.16 7.96 4.60
CA ARG A 299 -5.06 8.40 5.67
C ARG A 299 -6.53 8.35 5.25
N LYS A 300 -6.85 8.80 4.03
CA LYS A 300 -8.23 8.68 3.49
C LYS A 300 -8.72 7.24 3.42
N GLN A 301 -7.85 6.26 3.16
CA GLN A 301 -8.25 4.85 3.18
C GLN A 301 -8.46 4.32 4.60
N PHE A 302 -7.67 4.77 5.57
CA PHE A 302 -7.94 4.50 6.99
C PHE A 302 -9.29 5.10 7.42
N ASP A 303 -9.56 6.37 7.10
CA ASP A 303 -10.84 7.02 7.39
C ASP A 303 -12.02 6.25 6.72
N ARG A 304 -11.81 5.73 5.51
CA ARG A 304 -12.80 4.88 4.83
C ARG A 304 -13.01 3.55 5.53
N ALA A 305 -11.94 2.91 6.02
CA ALA A 305 -12.05 1.67 6.78
C ALA A 305 -12.85 1.89 8.07
N GLU A 306 -12.58 2.97 8.80
CA GLU A 306 -13.38 3.39 9.97
C GLU A 306 -14.85 3.64 9.62
N GLN A 307 -15.14 4.28 8.48
CA GLN A 307 -16.50 4.50 8.02
C GLN A 307 -17.23 3.18 7.70
N LEU A 308 -16.53 2.19 7.15
CA LEU A 308 -17.07 0.85 6.91
C LEU A 308 -17.41 0.16 8.24
N VAL A 309 -16.56 0.29 9.26
CA VAL A 309 -16.85 -0.20 10.63
C VAL A 309 -18.09 0.47 11.21
N ALA A 310 -18.18 1.80 11.13
CA ALA A 310 -19.35 2.57 11.61
C ALA A 310 -20.64 2.17 10.88
N SER A 311 -20.53 1.80 9.60
CA SER A 311 -21.64 1.31 8.77
C SER A 311 -21.92 -0.18 8.93
N LYS A 312 -21.28 -0.86 9.90
CA LYS A 312 -21.37 -2.31 10.16
C LYS A 312 -20.96 -3.21 8.98
N LYS A 313 -20.18 -2.69 8.04
CA LYS A 313 -19.58 -3.45 6.92
C LYS A 313 -18.23 -4.01 7.33
N PHE A 314 -18.25 -4.89 8.34
CA PHE A 314 -17.03 -5.35 9.01
C PHE A 314 -16.09 -6.15 8.11
N ALA A 315 -16.63 -7.03 7.24
CA ALA A 315 -15.84 -7.79 6.29
C ALA A 315 -15.05 -6.88 5.33
N ASP A 316 -15.71 -5.87 4.77
CA ASP A 316 -15.09 -4.89 3.87
C ASP A 316 -14.03 -4.05 4.60
N ALA A 317 -14.29 -3.67 5.86
CA ALA A 317 -13.34 -2.94 6.68
C ALA A 317 -12.07 -3.76 6.95
N ILE A 318 -12.21 -5.03 7.36
CA ILE A 318 -11.09 -5.94 7.59
C ILE A 318 -10.29 -6.15 6.29
N ALA A 319 -10.98 -6.37 5.17
CA ALA A 319 -10.32 -6.51 3.87
C ALA A 319 -9.49 -5.26 3.51
N LEU A 320 -10.01 -4.06 3.79
CA LEU A 320 -9.28 -2.81 3.56
C LEU A 320 -8.09 -2.64 4.50
N TYR A 321 -8.24 -2.93 5.80
CA TYR A 321 -7.12 -2.92 6.75
C TYR A 321 -6.00 -3.87 6.32
N ASN A 322 -6.34 -5.09 5.91
CA ASN A 322 -5.34 -6.06 5.42
C ASN A 322 -4.57 -5.57 4.19
N VAL A 323 -5.19 -4.76 3.32
CA VAL A 323 -4.48 -4.14 2.19
C VAL A 323 -3.54 -3.03 2.70
N LEU A 324 -3.99 -2.24 3.68
CA LEU A 324 -3.21 -1.15 4.29
C LEU A 324 -2.04 -1.64 5.16
N ASP A 325 -2.12 -2.87 5.68
CA ASP A 325 -1.11 -3.51 6.53
C ASP A 325 0.31 -3.47 5.94
N LYS A 326 0.41 -3.60 4.62
CA LYS A 326 1.69 -3.53 3.90
C LYS A 326 2.38 -2.16 4.05
N TYR A 327 1.63 -1.10 4.31
CA TYR A 327 2.14 0.25 4.53
C TYR A 327 2.35 0.56 6.02
N GLN A 328 1.42 0.12 6.87
CA GLN A 328 1.45 0.33 8.32
C GLN A 328 0.72 -0.82 9.01
N ASP A 329 1.29 -1.38 10.09
CA ASP A 329 0.67 -2.47 10.88
C ASP A 329 -0.77 -2.11 11.30
N THR A 330 -1.71 -2.96 10.88
CA THR A 330 -3.16 -2.82 11.16
C THR A 330 -3.71 -3.91 12.08
N GLY A 331 -2.84 -4.69 12.70
CA GLY A 331 -3.26 -5.86 13.48
C GLY A 331 -4.14 -5.52 14.69
N LYS A 332 -4.05 -4.30 15.24
CA LYS A 332 -4.93 -3.85 16.34
C LYS A 332 -6.32 -3.50 15.83
N GLU A 333 -6.39 -2.82 14.70
CA GLU A 333 -7.60 -2.38 14.02
C GLU A 333 -8.41 -3.61 13.60
N VAL A 334 -7.78 -4.57 12.92
CA VAL A 334 -8.43 -5.83 12.50
C VAL A 334 -9.04 -6.56 13.69
N ARG A 335 -8.28 -6.78 14.78
CA ARG A 335 -8.79 -7.43 15.99
C ARG A 335 -9.97 -6.67 16.61
N GLY A 336 -9.88 -5.33 16.66
CA GLY A 336 -10.98 -4.49 17.16
C GLY A 336 -12.24 -4.62 16.32
N VAL A 337 -12.11 -4.64 15.00
CA VAL A 337 -13.24 -4.81 14.07
C VAL A 337 -13.86 -6.21 14.18
N GLU A 338 -13.05 -7.26 14.25
CA GLU A 338 -13.53 -8.63 14.46
C GLU A 338 -14.33 -8.76 15.75
N GLN A 339 -13.87 -8.11 16.82
CA GLN A 339 -14.59 -8.09 18.09
C GLN A 339 -15.94 -7.37 17.94
N LEU A 340 -15.96 -6.17 17.36
CA LEU A 340 -17.20 -5.42 17.14
C LEU A 340 -18.19 -6.18 16.25
N TRP A 341 -17.69 -6.94 15.28
CA TRP A 341 -18.51 -7.79 14.43
C TRP A 341 -19.18 -8.89 15.25
N LEU A 342 -18.43 -9.60 16.10
CA LEU A 342 -18.99 -10.62 16.99
C LEU A 342 -20.02 -10.07 17.98
N GLU A 343 -19.82 -8.83 18.44
CA GLU A 343 -20.76 -8.15 19.36
C GLU A 343 -22.02 -7.65 18.67
N SER A 344 -21.99 -7.45 17.34
CA SER A 344 -23.07 -6.82 16.57
C SER A 344 -23.87 -7.79 15.70
N ASP A 345 -23.28 -8.94 15.33
CA ASP A 345 -23.85 -9.89 14.39
C ASP A 345 -23.93 -11.31 15.01
N PRO A 346 -25.12 -11.77 15.43
CA PRO A 346 -25.29 -13.08 16.02
C PRO A 346 -25.02 -14.23 15.05
N LEU A 347 -25.18 -14.03 13.74
CA LEU A 347 -24.82 -15.05 12.74
C LEU A 347 -23.31 -15.25 12.70
N GLN A 348 -22.55 -14.16 12.77
CA GLN A 348 -21.09 -14.23 12.79
C GLN A 348 -20.58 -14.93 14.05
N LEU A 349 -21.18 -14.64 15.21
CA LEU A 349 -20.87 -15.34 16.45
C LEU A 349 -21.12 -16.84 16.32
N LEU A 350 -22.26 -17.26 15.77
CA LEU A 350 -22.60 -18.67 15.57
C LEU A 350 -21.67 -19.37 14.57
N ARG A 351 -21.32 -18.73 13.45
CA ARG A 351 -20.35 -19.27 12.48
C ARG A 351 -18.99 -19.50 13.12
N LYS A 352 -18.48 -18.51 13.86
CA LYS A 352 -17.20 -18.64 14.56
C LYS A 352 -17.25 -19.73 15.64
N ALA A 353 -18.38 -19.86 16.33
CA ALA A 353 -18.61 -20.90 17.34
C ALA A 353 -18.65 -22.32 16.74
N ALA A 354 -19.22 -22.47 15.53
CA ALA A 354 -19.32 -23.75 14.84
C ALA A 354 -17.98 -24.22 14.23
N GLY A 355 -17.05 -23.28 13.99
CA GLY A 355 -15.76 -23.57 13.34
C GLY A 355 -15.87 -23.88 11.84
N ASN A 356 -17.07 -23.80 11.28
CA ASN A 356 -17.40 -23.94 9.87
C ASN A 356 -18.44 -22.87 9.46
N GLU A 357 -18.93 -22.92 8.22
CA GLU A 357 -20.03 -22.07 7.75
C GLU A 357 -21.32 -22.89 7.61
N PRO A 358 -21.99 -23.28 8.72
CA PRO A 358 -23.20 -24.05 8.64
C PRO A 358 -24.33 -23.18 8.10
N LYS A 359 -25.29 -23.80 7.40
CA LYS A 359 -26.52 -23.11 7.03
C LYS A 359 -27.38 -22.96 8.27
N LEU A 360 -27.40 -21.76 8.84
CA LEU A 360 -28.15 -21.44 10.04
C LEU A 360 -29.56 -20.96 9.71
N THR A 361 -30.56 -21.54 10.37
CA THR A 361 -31.96 -21.11 10.35
C THR A 361 -32.46 -20.78 11.76
N HIS A 362 -33.57 -20.06 11.86
CA HIS A 362 -34.22 -19.67 13.12
C HIS A 362 -33.25 -19.07 14.16
N VAL A 363 -32.51 -18.04 13.77
CA VAL A 363 -31.48 -17.44 14.62
C VAL A 363 -32.10 -16.46 15.60
N ALA A 364 -31.77 -16.62 16.89
CA ALA A 364 -32.18 -15.76 17.97
C ALA A 364 -30.97 -15.25 18.75
N SER A 365 -31.02 -13.99 19.19
CA SER A 365 -29.96 -13.36 19.97
C SER A 365 -30.50 -12.65 21.19
N ALA A 366 -29.72 -12.63 22.27
CA ALA A 366 -30.03 -11.86 23.47
C ALA A 366 -28.76 -11.27 24.07
N LYS A 367 -28.90 -10.13 24.76
CA LYS A 367 -27.81 -9.61 25.59
C LYS A 367 -27.62 -10.57 26.77
N GLY A 368 -26.36 -10.88 27.06
CA GLY A 368 -26.01 -11.72 28.19
C GLY A 368 -26.09 -10.98 29.52
N SER A 369 -26.19 -11.73 30.61
CA SER A 369 -25.96 -11.25 31.98
C SER A 369 -24.82 -12.08 32.61
N GLY A 370 -24.31 -11.69 33.78
CA GLY A 370 -23.36 -12.53 34.52
C GLY A 370 -22.03 -12.85 33.79
N GLY A 371 -21.43 -11.86 33.11
CA GLY A 371 -20.13 -12.04 32.42
C GLY A 371 -20.22 -12.43 30.94
N VAL A 372 -21.44 -12.56 30.40
CA VAL A 372 -21.69 -12.74 28.97
C VAL A 372 -22.08 -11.41 28.32
N LYS A 373 -21.47 -11.08 27.17
CA LYS A 373 -21.82 -9.90 26.35
C LYS A 373 -23.00 -10.17 25.43
N LEU A 374 -22.93 -11.26 24.66
CA LEU A 374 -23.93 -11.63 23.66
C LEU A 374 -24.17 -13.14 23.68
N MET A 375 -25.43 -13.53 23.54
CA MET A 375 -25.86 -14.90 23.34
C MET A 375 -26.53 -15.00 21.97
N ALA A 376 -26.21 -16.05 21.23
CA ALA A 376 -26.85 -16.37 19.97
C ALA A 376 -27.17 -17.86 19.92
N ALA A 377 -28.29 -18.21 19.31
CA ALA A 377 -28.67 -19.60 19.07
C ALA A 377 -29.32 -19.72 17.69
N GLY A 378 -29.20 -20.90 17.08
CA GLY A 378 -29.79 -21.20 15.79
C GLY A 378 -29.76 -22.69 15.48
N LEU A 379 -30.44 -23.05 14.40
CA LEU A 379 -30.47 -24.40 13.86
C LEU A 379 -29.44 -24.56 12.76
N ALA A 380 -28.46 -25.42 12.98
CA ALA A 380 -27.57 -25.91 11.94
C ALA A 380 -28.16 -27.18 11.31
N ASP A 381 -28.22 -27.20 9.98
CA ASP A 381 -28.65 -28.35 9.17
C ASP A 381 -30.02 -28.93 9.56
N GLU A 382 -30.91 -28.08 10.09
CA GLU A 382 -32.27 -28.38 10.59
C GLU A 382 -32.38 -29.41 11.74
N GLN A 383 -31.27 -29.99 12.20
CA GLN A 383 -31.29 -31.04 13.22
C GLN A 383 -30.36 -30.77 14.41
N THR A 384 -29.47 -29.79 14.32
CA THR A 384 -28.54 -29.46 15.40
C THR A 384 -28.86 -28.08 15.94
N LEU A 385 -29.25 -28.03 17.22
CA LEU A 385 -29.41 -26.77 17.93
C LEU A 385 -28.02 -26.32 18.40
N LEU A 386 -27.57 -25.18 17.90
CA LEU A 386 -26.29 -24.55 18.24
C LEU A 386 -26.56 -23.30 19.07
N ALA A 387 -25.80 -23.12 20.15
CA ALA A 387 -25.77 -21.88 20.90
C ALA A 387 -24.33 -21.44 21.16
N ALA A 388 -24.14 -20.12 21.16
CA ALA A 388 -22.87 -19.46 21.39
C ALA A 388 -23.03 -18.33 22.42
N ARG A 389 -22.08 -18.23 23.35
CA ARG A 389 -21.97 -17.16 24.34
C ARG A 389 -20.65 -16.45 24.15
N LEU A 390 -20.70 -15.16 23.82
CA LEU A 390 -19.52 -14.28 23.81
C LEU A 390 -19.30 -13.76 25.24
N LEU A 391 -18.20 -14.17 25.88
CA LEU A 391 -17.84 -13.74 27.22
C LEU A 391 -17.19 -12.34 27.23
N GLN A 392 -17.07 -11.72 28.40
CA GLN A 392 -16.38 -10.42 28.54
C GLN A 392 -14.90 -10.47 28.16
N ASP A 393 -14.23 -11.62 28.38
CA ASP A 393 -12.85 -11.87 27.98
C ASP A 393 -12.71 -12.24 26.49
N GLN A 394 -13.78 -12.09 25.71
CA GLN A 394 -13.89 -12.40 24.28
C GLN A 394 -13.80 -13.87 23.91
N LYS A 395 -13.76 -14.80 24.89
CA LYS A 395 -13.90 -16.21 24.58
C LYS A 395 -15.33 -16.51 24.14
N ILE A 396 -15.44 -17.45 23.22
CA ILE A 396 -16.71 -17.98 22.73
C ILE A 396 -16.91 -19.33 23.40
N GLU A 397 -17.95 -19.45 24.22
CA GLU A 397 -18.42 -20.75 24.68
C GLU A 397 -19.48 -21.26 23.71
N THR A 398 -19.33 -22.50 23.28
CA THR A 398 -20.24 -23.16 22.34
C THR A 398 -20.92 -24.34 23.02
N ALA A 399 -22.22 -24.47 22.84
CA ALA A 399 -23.00 -25.63 23.26
C ALA A 399 -23.87 -26.10 22.10
N GLN A 400 -23.99 -27.42 21.92
CA GLN A 400 -24.80 -27.99 20.85
C GLN A 400 -25.53 -29.25 21.30
N THR A 401 -26.70 -29.51 20.72
CA THR A 401 -27.45 -30.76 20.91
C THR A 401 -28.20 -31.13 19.64
N GLY A 402 -28.31 -32.44 19.39
CA GLY A 402 -29.21 -32.95 18.36
C GLY A 402 -30.67 -32.82 18.79
N LEU A 403 -31.54 -32.53 17.83
CA LEU A 403 -32.99 -32.57 17.98
C LEU A 403 -33.54 -33.93 17.51
N GLU A 404 -34.78 -34.23 17.92
CA GLU A 404 -35.50 -35.42 17.46
C GLU A 404 -35.69 -35.38 15.93
N LYS A 405 -35.42 -36.49 15.24
CA LYS A 405 -35.57 -36.56 13.79
C LYS A 405 -37.01 -36.29 13.37
N GLY A 406 -37.18 -35.44 12.37
CA GLY A 406 -38.51 -35.06 11.83
C GLY A 406 -39.25 -34.01 12.67
N LEU A 407 -38.61 -33.43 13.69
CA LEU A 407 -39.17 -32.32 14.44
C LEU A 407 -39.08 -31.01 13.64
N THR A 408 -40.22 -30.40 13.31
CA THR A 408 -40.26 -29.10 12.62
C THR A 408 -40.27 -27.96 13.63
N ILE A 409 -39.21 -27.16 13.67
CA ILE A 409 -39.11 -25.97 14.53
C ILE A 409 -39.82 -24.78 13.88
N LYS A 410 -40.65 -24.09 14.66
CA LYS A 410 -41.39 -22.88 14.26
C LYS A 410 -40.62 -21.63 14.66
N SER A 411 -40.14 -21.58 15.90
CA SER A 411 -39.45 -20.42 16.46
C SER A 411 -38.40 -20.83 17.48
N ILE A 412 -37.40 -19.96 17.65
CA ILE A 412 -36.38 -20.02 18.70
C ILE A 412 -36.36 -18.64 19.37
N GLY A 413 -36.28 -18.61 20.69
CA GLY A 413 -36.21 -17.36 21.45
C GLY A 413 -35.50 -17.54 22.79
N TRP A 414 -34.83 -16.48 23.24
CA TRP A 414 -34.24 -16.44 24.58
C TRP A 414 -35.28 -15.93 25.57
N SER A 415 -35.30 -16.51 26.78
CA SER A 415 -36.17 -16.10 27.87
C SER A 415 -35.39 -15.99 29.18
N GLU A 416 -35.49 -14.81 29.80
CA GLU A 416 -34.91 -14.54 31.12
C GLU A 416 -35.79 -15.06 32.27
N GLN A 417 -37.06 -15.36 31.98
CA GLN A 417 -38.04 -15.84 32.97
C GLN A 417 -38.04 -17.37 33.11
N LEU A 418 -37.40 -18.07 32.17
CA LEU A 418 -37.33 -19.53 32.14
C LEU A 418 -35.98 -20.04 32.68
N GLY A 419 -36.01 -21.21 33.31
CA GLY A 419 -34.84 -21.89 33.87
C GLY A 419 -34.65 -21.63 35.37
N SER A 420 -33.44 -21.90 35.85
CA SER A 420 -33.04 -21.84 37.27
C SER A 420 -32.98 -20.43 37.86
N GLY A 421 -33.17 -19.39 37.03
CA GLY A 421 -33.22 -17.98 37.45
C GLY A 421 -31.87 -17.41 37.90
N LYS A 422 -31.59 -16.18 37.45
CA LYS A 422 -30.57 -15.21 37.95
C LYS A 422 -29.20 -15.08 37.25
N ALA A 423 -28.86 -15.83 36.20
CA ALA A 423 -27.62 -15.50 35.45
C ALA A 423 -27.60 -15.93 33.97
N ASP A 424 -28.29 -17.01 33.61
CA ASP A 424 -28.25 -17.58 32.27
C ASP A 424 -29.67 -17.64 31.68
N ALA A 425 -29.95 -16.88 30.62
CA ALA A 425 -31.24 -16.96 29.93
C ALA A 425 -31.42 -18.37 29.34
N ALA A 426 -32.62 -18.92 29.46
CA ALA A 426 -32.96 -20.20 28.85
C ALA A 426 -33.39 -20.01 27.39
N LEU A 427 -33.14 -21.02 26.57
CA LEU A 427 -33.51 -21.06 25.17
C LEU A 427 -34.84 -21.81 25.01
N LEU A 428 -35.87 -21.10 24.56
CA LEU A 428 -37.19 -21.64 24.25
C LEU A 428 -37.28 -21.95 22.75
N LEU A 429 -37.71 -23.16 22.42
CA LEU A 429 -38.06 -23.57 21.07
C LEU A 429 -39.54 -23.93 21.04
N GLU A 430 -40.22 -23.46 20.00
CA GLU A 430 -41.57 -23.88 19.67
C GLU A 430 -41.52 -24.75 18.42
N ALA A 431 -42.08 -25.96 18.51
CA ALA A 431 -42.09 -26.92 17.42
C ALA A 431 -43.51 -27.37 17.06
N ALA A 432 -43.64 -28.03 15.91
CA ALA A 432 -44.84 -28.78 15.58
C ALA A 432 -45.07 -29.89 16.62
N ALA A 433 -46.32 -29.99 17.07
CA ALA A 433 -46.79 -31.00 18.03
C ALA A 433 -47.68 -32.02 17.32
N LYS A 434 -47.77 -33.23 17.89
CA LYS A 434 -48.62 -34.30 17.38
C LYS A 434 -50.05 -34.25 17.95
N SER A 435 -50.19 -33.81 19.19
CA SER A 435 -51.43 -33.88 19.96
C SER A 435 -51.97 -32.54 20.45
N ARG A 436 -51.15 -31.48 20.41
CA ARG A 436 -51.54 -30.10 20.79
C ARG A 436 -51.12 -29.08 19.74
N LYS A 437 -51.38 -27.79 19.99
CA LYS A 437 -51.00 -26.71 19.08
C LYS A 437 -49.48 -26.55 18.92
N THR A 438 -48.72 -26.68 20.01
CA THR A 438 -47.27 -26.45 20.02
C THR A 438 -46.56 -27.42 20.97
N ARG A 439 -45.38 -27.88 20.55
CA ARG A 439 -44.44 -28.57 21.43
C ARG A 439 -43.41 -27.55 21.91
N TYR A 440 -43.36 -27.34 23.21
CA TYR A 440 -42.45 -26.41 23.86
C TYR A 440 -41.24 -27.17 24.39
N LEU A 441 -40.05 -26.76 23.95
CA LEU A 441 -38.78 -27.29 24.42
C LEU A 441 -38.01 -26.14 25.07
N VAL A 442 -37.54 -26.33 26.30
CA VAL A 442 -36.71 -25.33 26.99
C VAL A 442 -35.35 -25.95 27.28
N TYR A 443 -34.29 -25.24 26.91
CA TYR A 443 -32.92 -25.62 27.18
C TYR A 443 -32.23 -24.60 28.07
N GLU A 444 -31.51 -25.07 29.07
CA GLU A 444 -30.51 -24.27 29.78
C GLU A 444 -29.14 -24.49 29.19
N ILE A 445 -28.37 -23.41 29.07
CA ILE A 445 -27.01 -23.45 28.54
C ILE A 445 -26.06 -23.01 29.65
N LYS A 446 -25.25 -23.95 30.13
CA LYS A 446 -24.20 -23.69 31.13
C LYS A 446 -22.85 -24.09 30.57
N SER A 447 -22.01 -23.09 30.33
CA SER A 447 -20.74 -23.24 29.61
C SER A 447 -20.95 -23.99 28.29
N THR A 448 -20.34 -25.17 28.14
CA THR A 448 -20.42 -26.00 26.92
C THR A 448 -21.59 -27.00 26.90
N GLN A 449 -22.39 -27.05 27.97
CA GLN A 449 -23.50 -28.00 28.08
C GLN A 449 -24.85 -27.35 27.79
N MET A 450 -25.64 -28.00 26.93
CA MET A 450 -27.03 -27.66 26.66
C MET A 450 -27.94 -28.75 27.23
N ARG A 451 -28.77 -28.40 28.22
CA ARG A 451 -29.63 -29.36 28.93
C ARG A 451 -31.10 -29.01 28.71
N LYS A 452 -31.87 -29.98 28.24
CA LYS A 452 -33.33 -29.83 28.13
C LYS A 452 -33.98 -29.88 29.52
N VAL A 453 -34.71 -28.83 29.87
CA VAL A 453 -35.38 -28.66 31.17
C VAL A 453 -36.91 -28.68 31.08
N LEU A 454 -37.46 -28.55 29.87
CA LEU A 454 -38.88 -28.77 29.57
C LEU A 454 -39.03 -29.41 28.19
N ASP A 455 -39.95 -30.36 28.06
CA ASP A 455 -40.42 -30.93 26.80
C ASP A 455 -41.88 -31.32 26.98
N VAL A 456 -42.79 -30.50 26.45
CA VAL A 456 -44.23 -30.69 26.64
C VAL A 456 -45.01 -30.17 25.45
N GLU A 457 -46.04 -30.91 25.05
CA GLU A 457 -47.03 -30.43 24.10
C GLU A 457 -48.17 -29.74 24.87
N ALA A 458 -48.52 -28.52 24.49
CA ALA A 458 -49.59 -27.74 25.11
C ALA A 458 -50.23 -26.78 24.08
N ASP A 459 -51.39 -26.21 24.44
CA ASP A 459 -52.07 -25.23 23.59
C ASP A 459 -51.51 -23.82 23.76
N LYS A 460 -50.92 -23.53 24.94
CA LYS A 460 -50.25 -22.27 25.26
C LYS A 460 -49.24 -22.47 26.39
N LEU A 461 -48.14 -21.71 26.36
CA LEU A 461 -47.18 -21.56 27.45
C LEU A 461 -47.16 -20.10 27.93
N GLU A 462 -47.28 -19.91 29.24
CA GLU A 462 -47.08 -18.64 29.94
C GLU A 462 -46.07 -18.85 31.07
N VAL A 463 -45.39 -17.78 31.48
CA VAL A 463 -44.45 -17.80 32.61
C VAL A 463 -44.91 -16.82 33.65
N ASP A 464 -45.05 -17.29 34.89
CA ASP A 464 -45.41 -16.45 36.03
C ASP A 464 -44.19 -15.67 36.55
N ARG A 465 -44.43 -14.63 37.38
CA ARG A 465 -43.39 -13.78 37.96
C ARG A 465 -42.37 -14.54 38.80
N ASP A 466 -42.78 -15.66 39.38
CA ASP A 466 -41.91 -16.54 40.18
C ASP A 466 -41.13 -17.56 39.34
N GLY A 467 -41.20 -17.48 38.01
CA GLY A 467 -40.51 -18.38 37.08
C GLY A 467 -41.21 -19.73 36.87
N ALA A 468 -42.41 -19.89 37.44
CA ALA A 468 -43.26 -21.06 37.20
C ALA A 468 -43.84 -21.04 35.78
N VAL A 469 -43.88 -22.20 35.14
CA VAL A 469 -44.44 -22.37 33.80
C VAL A 469 -45.90 -22.75 33.90
N ILE A 470 -46.77 -21.99 33.24
CA ILE A 470 -48.20 -22.23 33.16
C ILE A 470 -48.51 -22.77 31.76
N LEU A 471 -49.06 -23.99 31.70
CA LEU A 471 -49.43 -24.64 30.45
C LEU A 471 -50.93 -24.76 30.35
N ASP A 472 -51.47 -24.36 29.20
CA ASP A 472 -52.87 -24.59 28.87
C ASP A 472 -53.03 -25.95 28.17
N ASN A 473 -53.82 -26.83 28.78
CA ASN A 473 -54.14 -28.15 28.24
C ASN A 473 -52.90 -28.97 27.81
N PRO A 474 -51.93 -29.23 28.72
CA PRO A 474 -50.75 -30.01 28.37
C PRO A 474 -51.09 -31.47 28.02
N VAL A 475 -50.14 -32.17 27.39
CA VAL A 475 -50.14 -33.64 27.32
C VAL A 475 -49.55 -34.20 28.60
N GLY A 476 -50.18 -35.20 29.19
CA GLY A 476 -49.77 -35.81 30.46
C GLY A 476 -50.38 -35.12 31.68
N ASP A 477 -49.56 -34.80 32.67
CA ASP A 477 -50.00 -34.23 33.93
C ASP A 477 -50.65 -32.84 33.75
N GLY A 478 -51.90 -32.73 34.19
CA GLY A 478 -52.72 -31.52 34.04
C GLY A 478 -53.50 -31.42 32.72
N ALA A 479 -53.59 -32.50 31.93
CA ALA A 479 -54.38 -32.53 30.70
C ALA A 479 -55.83 -32.06 30.87
N GLY A 480 -56.33 -31.30 29.89
CA GLY A 480 -57.68 -30.72 29.89
C GLY A 480 -57.85 -29.49 30.78
N ARG A 481 -56.81 -29.04 31.50
CA ARG A 481 -56.86 -27.92 32.44
C ARG A 481 -55.63 -27.02 32.29
N LYS A 482 -55.63 -25.88 32.98
CA LYS A 482 -54.41 -25.09 33.20
C LYS A 482 -53.56 -25.75 34.28
N ALA A 483 -52.31 -26.03 33.95
CA ALA A 483 -51.35 -26.72 34.81
C ALA A 483 -50.15 -25.82 35.14
N TYR A 484 -49.69 -25.88 36.39
CA TYR A 484 -48.51 -25.17 36.87
C TYR A 484 -47.35 -26.16 37.01
N TYR A 485 -46.22 -25.77 36.43
CA TYR A 485 -44.96 -26.49 36.48
C TYR A 485 -43.93 -25.63 37.21
N GLU A 486 -43.28 -26.20 38.20
CA GLU A 486 -42.26 -25.52 38.99
C GLU A 486 -40.87 -26.05 38.64
N TYR A 487 -39.87 -25.18 38.68
CA TYR A 487 -38.50 -25.57 38.43
C TYR A 487 -37.92 -26.27 39.67
N ARG A 488 -37.78 -27.61 39.61
CA ARG A 488 -37.23 -28.43 40.70
C ARG A 488 -36.32 -29.50 40.13
N HIS A 489 -35.22 -29.81 40.83
CA HIS A 489 -34.26 -30.84 40.39
C HIS A 489 -33.76 -30.61 38.95
N ASN A 490 -33.42 -29.38 38.58
CA ASN A 490 -32.91 -28.99 37.26
C ASN A 490 -33.87 -29.19 36.07
N LYS A 491 -35.18 -29.27 36.32
CA LYS A 491 -36.21 -29.36 35.27
C LYS A 491 -37.53 -28.77 35.74
N TYR A 492 -38.40 -28.46 34.81
CA TYR A 492 -39.79 -28.14 35.11
C TYR A 492 -40.56 -29.43 35.41
N VAL A 493 -41.20 -29.50 36.57
CA VAL A 493 -42.04 -30.63 36.99
C VAL A 493 -43.44 -30.14 37.32
N PHE A 494 -44.45 -30.97 37.01
CA PHE A 494 -45.83 -30.68 37.36
C PHE A 494 -45.96 -30.48 38.88
N ALA A 495 -46.63 -29.40 39.27
CA ALA A 495 -46.88 -29.07 40.68
C ALA A 495 -48.37 -29.19 41.02
N LYS A 496 -49.25 -28.53 40.25
CA LYS A 496 -50.70 -28.51 40.49
C LYS A 496 -51.50 -28.10 39.25
N THR A 497 -52.79 -28.41 39.22
CA THR A 497 -53.75 -27.78 38.29
C THR A 497 -54.45 -26.61 38.97
N ASN A 498 -54.80 -25.57 38.22
CA ASN A 498 -55.73 -24.56 38.73
C ASN A 498 -57.12 -25.18 38.83
N THR A 499 -57.65 -25.34 40.04
CA THR A 499 -59.10 -25.55 40.25
C THR A 499 -59.72 -24.17 40.38
N ASP A 500 -60.66 -23.83 39.51
CA ASP A 500 -61.33 -22.53 39.49
C ASP A 500 -62.39 -22.36 40.61
N PHE A 501 -62.31 -23.19 41.65
CA PHE A 501 -63.24 -23.22 42.78
C PHE A 501 -62.49 -23.38 44.11
N THR A 502 -63.06 -22.81 45.17
CA THR A 502 -62.61 -23.00 46.56
C THR A 502 -63.37 -24.17 47.19
N GLU A 503 -62.69 -25.18 47.74
CA GLU A 503 -63.35 -26.23 48.51
C GLU A 503 -63.67 -25.73 49.92
N ILE A 504 -64.94 -25.83 50.32
CA ILE A 504 -65.44 -25.33 51.61
C ILE A 504 -66.35 -26.35 52.28
N PRO A 505 -66.42 -26.40 53.62
CA PRO A 505 -67.51 -27.08 54.31
C PRO A 505 -68.82 -26.29 54.09
N LEU A 506 -69.97 -26.98 54.15
CA LEU A 506 -71.27 -26.34 53.93
C LEU A 506 -71.55 -25.17 54.89
N THR A 507 -70.98 -25.21 56.10
CA THR A 507 -71.09 -24.16 57.11
C THR A 507 -70.45 -22.83 56.70
N GLU A 508 -69.52 -22.83 55.75
CA GLU A 508 -68.82 -21.63 55.27
C GLU A 508 -69.47 -21.02 54.03
N LEU A 509 -70.54 -21.62 53.49
CA LEU A 509 -71.18 -21.18 52.24
C LEU A 509 -71.52 -19.68 52.23
N THR A 510 -71.97 -19.13 53.35
CA THR A 510 -72.35 -17.71 53.47
C THR A 510 -71.17 -16.75 53.44
N ALA A 511 -69.97 -17.22 53.80
CA ALA A 511 -68.74 -16.42 53.77
C ALA A 511 -68.21 -16.24 52.33
N HIS A 512 -68.64 -17.08 51.38
CA HIS A 512 -68.16 -17.12 50.00
C HIS A 512 -69.20 -16.66 48.98
N LYS A 513 -69.85 -15.52 49.24
CA LYS A 513 -70.86 -14.95 48.32
C LYS A 513 -70.23 -14.52 47.00
N ASN A 514 -70.84 -14.93 45.89
CA ASN A 514 -70.39 -14.69 44.50
C ASN A 514 -69.04 -15.36 44.14
N GLU A 515 -68.53 -16.25 44.97
CA GLU A 515 -67.34 -17.06 44.66
C GLU A 515 -67.77 -18.44 44.14
N LYS A 516 -66.98 -19.03 43.23
CA LYS A 516 -67.19 -20.41 42.79
C LYS A 516 -66.64 -21.33 43.87
N VAL A 517 -67.51 -22.11 44.50
CA VAL A 517 -67.17 -22.96 45.64
C VAL A 517 -67.60 -24.40 45.40
N ARG A 518 -66.92 -25.34 46.06
CA ARG A 518 -67.23 -26.77 46.03
C ARG A 518 -67.45 -27.29 47.45
N PHE A 519 -68.61 -27.89 47.70
CA PHE A 519 -68.99 -28.35 49.05
C PHE A 519 -69.88 -29.60 49.00
N PRO A 520 -69.78 -30.51 50.00
CA PRO A 520 -70.63 -31.68 50.10
C PRO A 520 -72.00 -31.33 50.71
N VAL A 521 -73.07 -31.95 50.19
CA VAL A 521 -74.45 -31.82 50.69
C VAL A 521 -75.20 -33.14 50.58
N THR A 522 -76.37 -33.22 51.23
CA THR A 522 -77.35 -34.28 50.97
C THR A 522 -78.62 -33.66 50.41
N ILE A 523 -78.97 -33.99 49.17
CA ILE A 523 -80.18 -33.48 48.52
C ILE A 523 -81.38 -34.27 49.04
N THR A 524 -82.32 -33.56 49.66
CA THR A 524 -83.51 -34.13 50.31
C THR A 524 -84.70 -34.22 49.38
N SER A 525 -84.85 -33.29 48.43
CA SER A 525 -85.88 -33.35 47.39
C SER A 525 -85.44 -32.67 46.10
N VAL A 526 -86.09 -33.03 44.98
CA VAL A 526 -85.87 -32.43 43.66
C VAL A 526 -87.24 -32.09 43.07
N GLU A 527 -87.49 -30.82 42.78
CA GLU A 527 -88.75 -30.29 42.22
C GLU A 527 -88.42 -29.24 41.15
N ASP A 528 -89.12 -29.27 40.01
CA ASP A 528 -88.99 -28.29 38.91
C ASP A 528 -87.54 -27.96 38.50
N ASN A 529 -86.70 -29.00 38.38
CA ASN A 529 -85.28 -28.89 38.03
C ASN A 529 -84.43 -28.05 39.01
N LYS A 530 -84.90 -27.96 40.26
CA LYS A 530 -84.15 -27.46 41.42
C LYS A 530 -84.02 -28.57 42.45
N ALA A 531 -82.94 -28.58 43.21
CA ALA A 531 -82.73 -29.49 44.32
C ALA A 531 -82.74 -28.73 45.64
N ILE A 532 -83.34 -29.32 46.66
CA ILE A 532 -83.40 -28.76 48.01
C ILE A 532 -82.47 -29.55 48.93
N VAL A 533 -81.69 -28.83 49.71
CA VAL A 533 -80.88 -29.38 50.82
C VAL A 533 -81.44 -28.80 52.12
N GLN A 534 -81.95 -29.66 53.00
CA GLN A 534 -82.49 -29.24 54.29
C GLN A 534 -81.37 -28.84 55.27
N LEU A 535 -81.50 -27.67 55.91
CA LEU A 535 -80.66 -27.22 57.02
C LEU A 535 -81.49 -27.17 58.31
N SER A 536 -80.82 -27.04 59.46
CA SER A 536 -81.46 -26.93 60.78
C SER A 536 -82.30 -25.65 60.94
N ASN A 537 -81.98 -24.58 60.21
CA ASN A 537 -82.64 -23.27 60.29
C ASN A 537 -83.04 -22.71 58.90
N GLY A 538 -83.23 -23.59 57.91
CA GLY A 538 -83.52 -23.16 56.54
C GLY A 538 -83.35 -24.28 55.52
N PHE A 539 -83.19 -23.91 54.26
CA PHE A 539 -82.85 -24.85 53.19
C PHE A 539 -82.00 -24.15 52.11
N ILE A 540 -81.27 -24.94 51.32
CA ILE A 540 -80.51 -24.48 50.18
C ILE A 540 -81.26 -24.88 48.92
N THR A 541 -81.51 -23.92 48.04
CA THR A 541 -82.03 -24.15 46.70
C THR A 541 -80.88 -24.18 45.71
N LEU A 542 -80.64 -25.36 45.17
CA LEU A 542 -79.68 -25.62 44.11
C LEU A 542 -80.39 -25.49 42.77
N SER A 543 -79.88 -24.65 41.88
CA SER A 543 -80.44 -24.41 40.55
C SER A 543 -79.34 -24.38 39.51
N GLY A 544 -79.54 -24.97 38.33
CA GLY A 544 -78.49 -25.00 37.30
C GLY A 544 -78.85 -25.90 36.13
N LYS A 545 -78.03 -25.89 35.08
CA LYS A 545 -78.18 -26.78 33.92
C LYS A 545 -77.55 -28.17 34.20
N VAL A 546 -77.91 -28.77 35.33
CA VAL A 546 -77.45 -30.10 35.75
C VAL A 546 -78.64 -30.96 36.14
N ARG A 547 -78.50 -32.30 36.08
CA ARG A 547 -79.54 -33.22 36.55
C ARG A 547 -79.31 -33.53 38.02
N PHE A 548 -80.33 -33.31 38.84
CA PHE A 548 -80.28 -33.59 40.28
C PHE A 548 -80.94 -34.93 40.64
N LYS A 549 -80.28 -35.70 41.50
CA LYS A 549 -80.84 -36.87 42.22
C LYS A 549 -80.85 -36.62 43.74
N THR A 550 -81.73 -37.32 44.47
CA THR A 550 -81.70 -37.34 45.94
C THR A 550 -80.53 -38.19 46.45
N GLY A 551 -80.01 -37.84 47.63
CA GLY A 551 -78.84 -38.51 48.24
C GLY A 551 -77.62 -37.60 48.41
N PRO A 552 -76.47 -38.15 48.85
CA PRO A 552 -75.23 -37.40 49.01
C PRO A 552 -74.72 -36.91 47.66
N ALA A 553 -74.28 -35.65 47.61
CA ALA A 553 -73.75 -35.02 46.40
C ALA A 553 -72.62 -34.05 46.76
N VAL A 554 -71.71 -33.82 45.83
CA VAL A 554 -70.74 -32.72 45.91
C VAL A 554 -71.12 -31.69 44.86
N ILE A 555 -71.39 -30.47 45.31
CA ILE A 555 -71.86 -29.35 44.47
C ILE A 555 -70.68 -28.43 44.18
N THR A 556 -70.46 -28.09 42.91
CA THR A 556 -69.62 -26.96 42.51
C THR A 556 -70.52 -25.87 41.92
N GLY A 557 -70.59 -24.71 42.57
CA GLY A 557 -71.50 -23.65 42.17
C GLY A 557 -71.17 -22.30 42.80
N ILE A 558 -71.99 -21.30 42.52
CA ILE A 558 -71.84 -19.95 43.04
C ILE A 558 -72.98 -19.67 44.01
N TYR A 559 -72.65 -19.31 45.25
CA TYR A 559 -73.64 -18.85 46.22
C TYR A 559 -74.07 -17.42 45.87
N THR A 560 -75.33 -17.24 45.48
CA THR A 560 -75.85 -15.98 44.93
C THR A 560 -76.57 -15.12 45.96
N GLY A 561 -77.00 -15.70 47.09
CA GLY A 561 -77.53 -14.92 48.20
C GLY A 561 -78.50 -15.66 49.12
N LEU A 562 -79.04 -14.91 50.08
CA LEU A 562 -79.99 -15.34 51.09
C LEU A 562 -81.33 -14.64 50.87
N GLU A 563 -82.43 -15.36 51.03
CA GLU A 563 -83.77 -14.80 51.10
C GLU A 563 -84.45 -15.24 52.41
N GLU A 564 -85.04 -14.28 53.13
CA GLU A 564 -85.76 -14.55 54.38
C GLU A 564 -87.24 -14.80 54.06
N LEU A 565 -87.73 -16.00 54.35
CA LEU A 565 -89.13 -16.37 54.19
C LEU A 565 -89.87 -16.14 55.51
N LYS A 566 -90.73 -15.13 55.56
CA LYS A 566 -91.59 -14.83 56.72
C LYS A 566 -92.70 -15.87 56.84
N LYS A 567 -92.43 -16.98 57.54
CA LYS A 567 -93.45 -17.92 58.02
C LYS A 567 -93.48 -17.91 59.56
N PRO A 568 -94.63 -17.70 60.23
CA PRO A 568 -94.74 -17.91 61.68
C PRO A 568 -94.50 -19.39 62.01
N PRO A 569 -93.83 -19.77 63.12
CA PRO A 569 -93.44 -18.97 64.28
C PRO A 569 -91.96 -18.54 64.32
N SER A 570 -91.16 -18.74 63.26
CA SER A 570 -89.74 -18.32 63.20
C SER A 570 -89.26 -18.09 61.76
N PRO A 571 -88.38 -17.11 61.48
CA PRO A 571 -87.89 -16.85 60.13
C PRO A 571 -87.15 -18.08 59.59
N THR A 572 -87.50 -18.49 58.36
CA THR A 572 -86.83 -19.59 57.65
C THR A 572 -85.99 -19.00 56.52
N TYR A 573 -84.76 -19.44 56.38
CA TYR A 573 -83.82 -18.89 55.40
C TYR A 573 -83.69 -19.78 54.15
N GLU A 574 -83.76 -19.20 52.96
CA GLU A 574 -83.43 -19.85 51.69
C GLU A 574 -82.04 -19.37 51.20
N TYR A 575 -81.11 -20.30 51.05
CA TYR A 575 -79.79 -20.04 50.47
C TYR A 575 -79.79 -20.44 49.00
N LYS A 576 -79.49 -19.51 48.08
CA LYS A 576 -79.54 -19.76 46.63
C LYS A 576 -78.16 -20.06 46.09
N VAL A 577 -78.00 -21.21 45.44
CA VAL A 577 -76.74 -21.62 44.79
C VAL A 577 -77.02 -21.95 43.32
N THR A 578 -76.25 -21.32 42.45
CA THR A 578 -76.24 -21.66 41.02
C THR A 578 -75.19 -22.73 40.76
N VAL A 579 -75.64 -23.95 40.49
CA VAL A 579 -74.79 -25.13 40.31
C VAL A 579 -74.24 -25.17 38.89
N THR A 580 -72.91 -25.25 38.80
CA THR A 580 -72.17 -25.39 37.55
C THR A 580 -71.77 -26.84 37.27
N GLU A 581 -71.44 -27.60 38.32
CA GLU A 581 -71.10 -29.02 38.23
C GLU A 581 -71.62 -29.76 39.47
N ILE A 582 -71.95 -31.05 39.30
CA ILE A 582 -72.43 -31.91 40.38
C ILE A 582 -71.80 -33.30 40.25
N SER A 583 -71.34 -33.86 41.37
CA SER A 583 -70.91 -35.26 41.49
C SER A 583 -71.88 -35.97 42.43
N GLN A 584 -72.55 -37.01 41.92
CA GLN A 584 -73.65 -37.72 42.60
C GLN A 584 -73.50 -39.23 42.49
#